data_AF-A0A8H4N3N6-F1
#
_entry.id   AF-A0A8H4N3N6-F1
#
_cell.length_a   1.000
_cell.length_b   1.000
_cell.length_c   1.000
_cell.angle_alpha   90.00
_cell.angle_beta   90.00
_cell.angle_gamma   90.00
#
_symmetry.space_group_name_H-M   'P 1'
#
loop_
_entity.id
_entity.type
_entity.pdbx_description
1 polymer ?
#
loop_
_entity_poly.entity_id
_entity_poly.type
_entity_poly.pdbx_seq_one_letter_code
_entity_poly.pdbx_strand_id
1 'polypeptide(L)'
;MPPQTRIAAVTGANKGIGLAIGAPLHPAPHTTPPPPFLIIITIPQSQPRPSSALTPTKKKKKVRNLALAYPASALARDNAPLLIYLTARSAPRGLAALEALHADPSLASAKVLARDGGPVSLAFQPLDVGDAASIDAFAAQLRAAHGRVDVLVNNAGVAMDGFGAAVARGTLRTNYWGAVRAMLAVLPLVRAARTGRVVNVASAAGALGKYSDGLRERFRDAAEAAAGTGEEVVAPTDAIMREFEEGVEAGDHEKKGFPSAAYAVSKAGLIGATRAVGLWEKSEAEKEGRPVRAVNSCCPGWVNTDMTKGKGTRSVDEGAKTPVFLALGDLDGVVGEFWRDEKVVEW
;
A
#
# COMPACT_ATOMS: atom_id res chain seq x y z
N MET A 1 48.40 2.14 -21.39
CA MET A 1 49.14 3.41 -21.26
C MET A 1 48.12 4.55 -21.32
N PRO A 2 48.03 5.43 -20.31
CA PRO A 2 47.07 6.52 -20.29
C PRO A 2 47.64 7.78 -20.98
N PRO A 3 46.82 8.62 -21.64
CA PRO A 3 47.18 9.99 -21.98
C PRO A 3 46.64 10.93 -20.89
N GLN A 4 47.53 11.59 -20.14
CA GLN A 4 48.14 12.90 -20.38
C GLN A 4 47.45 14.01 -19.58
N THR A 5 48.03 14.25 -18.41
CA THR A 5 48.06 15.55 -17.72
C THR A 5 48.74 16.59 -18.62
N ARG A 6 48.13 17.76 -18.83
CA ARG A 6 48.87 18.98 -19.20
C ARG A 6 48.38 20.19 -18.41
N ILE A 7 49.39 20.86 -17.89
CA ILE A 7 49.40 22.01 -16.98
C ILE A 7 49.15 23.30 -17.76
N ALA A 8 48.69 24.30 -17.00
CA ALA A 8 48.45 25.69 -17.32
C ALA A 8 49.49 26.41 -18.19
N ALA A 9 49.00 27.39 -18.94
CA ALA A 9 49.81 28.49 -19.46
C ALA A 9 49.37 29.80 -18.79
N VAL A 10 50.34 30.50 -18.21
CA VAL A 10 50.26 31.85 -17.68
C VAL A 10 50.80 32.81 -18.74
N THR A 11 50.09 33.90 -19.00
CA THR A 11 50.68 35.13 -19.58
C THR A 11 50.16 36.31 -18.78
N GLY A 12 51.07 37.02 -18.11
CA GLY A 12 50.75 38.16 -17.26
C GLY A 12 50.70 39.49 -18.01
N ALA A 13 50.16 40.52 -17.32
CA ALA A 13 50.81 41.82 -17.12
C ALA A 13 49.85 42.81 -16.42
N ASN A 14 50.23 43.15 -15.19
CA ASN A 14 50.30 44.51 -14.64
C ASN A 14 49.05 45.29 -14.17
N LYS A 15 49.29 45.91 -13.00
CA LYS A 15 48.66 47.08 -12.34
C LYS A 15 47.47 46.81 -11.42
N GLY A 16 47.72 47.15 -10.16
CA GLY A 16 46.88 46.82 -9.02
C GLY A 16 45.67 47.73 -8.88
N ILE A 17 44.63 47.11 -8.31
CA ILE A 17 43.53 47.75 -7.62
C ILE A 17 43.30 46.88 -6.39
N GLY A 18 43.32 47.48 -5.20
CA GLY A 18 43.14 46.78 -3.94
C GLY A 18 41.78 46.09 -3.89
N LEU A 19 41.77 44.82 -3.49
CA LEU A 19 40.55 44.11 -3.12
C LEU A 19 40.74 43.42 -1.77
N ALA A 20 39.77 43.65 -0.89
CA ALA A 20 39.65 43.06 0.42
C ALA A 20 39.79 41.54 0.37
N ILE A 21 40.47 40.99 1.38
CA ILE A 21 40.64 39.56 1.58
C ILE A 21 39.28 38.98 1.98
N GLY A 22 38.48 38.58 1.00
CA GLY A 22 37.29 37.76 1.21
C GLY A 22 37.72 36.37 1.65
N ALA A 23 37.23 35.93 2.81
CA ALA A 23 37.35 34.54 3.23
C ALA A 23 36.86 33.59 2.11
N PRO A 24 37.46 32.40 1.93
CA PRO A 24 36.97 31.46 0.94
C PRO A 24 35.53 31.10 1.28
N LEU A 25 34.61 31.48 0.40
CA LEU A 25 33.28 30.88 0.32
C LEU A 25 33.49 29.40 0.07
N HIS A 26 33.38 28.60 1.13
CA HIS A 26 33.18 27.17 0.98
C HIS A 26 32.00 26.97 0.02
N PRO A 27 32.15 26.16 -1.04
CA PRO A 27 30.98 25.74 -1.80
C PRO A 27 30.04 25.07 -0.80
N ALA A 28 28.80 25.57 -0.71
CA ALA A 28 27.76 24.92 0.04
C ALA A 28 27.72 23.46 -0.40
N PRO A 29 27.68 22.48 0.52
CA PRO A 29 27.60 21.09 0.12
C PRO A 29 26.38 20.94 -0.78
N HIS A 30 26.59 20.49 -2.01
CA HIS A 30 25.53 19.99 -2.87
C HIS A 30 25.01 18.70 -2.22
N THR A 31 24.20 18.87 -1.17
CA THR A 31 23.39 17.80 -0.64
C THR A 31 22.31 17.55 -1.68
N THR A 32 22.49 16.51 -2.50
CA THR A 32 21.36 15.94 -3.23
C THR A 32 20.24 15.72 -2.21
N PRO A 33 19.04 16.26 -2.42
CA PRO A 33 17.96 16.10 -1.46
C PRO A 33 17.72 14.62 -1.20
N PRO A 34 17.39 14.23 0.05
CA PRO A 34 17.13 12.83 0.35
C PRO A 34 16.05 12.29 -0.60
N PRO A 35 16.22 11.07 -1.13
CA PRO A 35 15.23 10.48 -2.03
C PRO A 35 13.87 10.40 -1.32
N PRO A 36 12.74 10.59 -2.04
CA PRO A 36 11.44 10.73 -1.39
C PRO A 36 11.03 9.47 -0.63
N PHE A 37 10.26 9.67 0.45
CA PHE A 37 9.50 8.60 1.09
C PHE A 37 8.34 8.23 0.18
N LEU A 38 8.21 6.96 -0.18
CA LEU A 38 7.30 6.51 -1.24
C LEU A 38 6.11 5.72 -0.69
N ILE A 39 4.90 6.25 -0.89
CA ILE A 39 3.65 5.57 -0.54
C ILE A 39 2.86 5.24 -1.81
N ILE A 40 2.41 3.99 -1.93
CA ILE A 40 1.52 3.54 -3.01
C ILE A 40 0.16 3.20 -2.44
N ILE A 41 -0.91 3.68 -3.07
CA ILE A 41 -2.28 3.42 -2.64
C ILE A 41 -3.13 2.96 -3.82
N THR A 42 -3.65 1.74 -3.71
CA THR A 42 -4.59 1.20 -4.70
C THR A 42 -6.03 1.65 -4.38
N ILE A 43 -6.74 2.30 -5.32
CA ILE A 43 -8.13 2.76 -5.10
C ILE A 43 -9.12 1.60 -5.33
N PRO A 44 -10.29 1.55 -4.64
CA PRO A 44 -11.29 0.52 -4.87
C PRO A 44 -11.78 0.52 -6.31
N GLN A 45 -11.90 -0.67 -6.90
CA GLN A 45 -12.38 -0.83 -8.27
C GLN A 45 -13.90 -0.74 -8.31
N SER A 46 -14.45 0.47 -8.50
CA SER A 46 -15.90 0.61 -8.64
C SER A 46 -16.39 -0.13 -9.89
N GLN A 47 -17.47 -0.91 -9.77
CA GLN A 47 -18.24 -1.37 -10.92
C GLN A 47 -18.88 -0.17 -11.64
N PRO A 48 -19.04 -0.22 -12.98
CA PRO A 48 -19.87 0.76 -13.67
C PRO A 48 -21.33 0.59 -13.21
N ARG A 49 -21.96 1.67 -12.74
CA ARG A 49 -23.42 1.74 -12.59
C ARG A 49 -23.98 2.79 -13.55
N PRO A 50 -25.17 2.56 -14.14
CA PRO A 50 -25.92 3.63 -14.76
C PRO A 50 -26.41 4.59 -13.67
N SER A 51 -26.09 5.87 -13.84
CA SER A 51 -26.63 7.04 -13.15
C SER A 51 -27.32 6.82 -11.79
N SER A 52 -26.56 6.92 -10.70
CA SER A 52 -27.12 7.42 -9.43
C SER A 52 -26.18 8.47 -8.84
N ALA A 53 -26.76 9.64 -8.56
CA ALA A 53 -26.08 10.87 -8.19
C ALA A 53 -25.50 10.80 -6.78
N LEU A 54 -24.34 10.16 -6.65
CA LEU A 54 -23.39 10.49 -5.58
C LEU A 54 -22.28 11.35 -6.19
N THR A 55 -22.18 12.57 -5.70
CA THR A 55 -21.20 13.56 -6.16
C THR A 55 -19.77 12.99 -6.08
N PRO A 56 -18.86 13.38 -7.01
CA PRO A 56 -17.46 12.88 -7.08
C PRO A 56 -16.60 13.12 -5.82
N THR A 57 -17.14 13.78 -4.80
CA THR A 57 -16.47 14.31 -3.61
C THR A 57 -16.20 13.26 -2.51
N LYS A 58 -16.80 12.05 -2.58
CA LYS A 58 -16.73 11.07 -1.48
C LYS A 58 -15.65 9.99 -1.57
N LYS A 59 -14.92 9.85 -2.69
CA LYS A 59 -14.02 8.69 -2.93
C LYS A 59 -12.54 8.89 -2.57
N LYS A 60 -12.11 10.09 -2.11
CA LYS A 60 -10.73 10.55 -2.30
C LYS A 60 -9.93 10.83 -1.01
N LYS A 61 -10.41 10.39 0.16
CA LYS A 61 -9.97 10.97 1.45
C LYS A 61 -8.83 10.24 2.18
N LYS A 62 -8.47 9.00 1.81
CA LYS A 62 -7.31 8.30 2.41
C LYS A 62 -5.96 8.94 2.02
N VAL A 63 -5.79 9.28 0.74
CA VAL A 63 -4.59 9.97 0.23
C VAL A 63 -4.44 11.34 0.91
N ARG A 64 -5.54 12.07 1.02
CA ARG A 64 -5.61 13.33 1.76
C ARG A 64 -5.13 13.17 3.20
N ASN A 65 -5.64 12.18 3.93
CA ASN A 65 -5.27 12.01 5.34
C ASN A 65 -3.80 11.60 5.52
N LEU A 66 -3.22 10.83 4.59
CA LEU A 66 -1.77 10.58 4.57
C LEU A 66 -0.98 11.86 4.31
N ALA A 67 -1.38 12.65 3.31
CA ALA A 67 -0.71 13.92 3.00
C ALA A 67 -0.78 14.92 4.17
N LEU A 68 -1.91 14.98 4.89
CA LEU A 68 -2.08 15.82 6.08
C LEU A 68 -1.29 15.30 7.30
N ALA A 69 -1.23 13.98 7.48
CA ALA A 69 -0.58 13.39 8.66
C ALA A 69 0.95 13.28 8.52
N TYR A 70 1.48 13.14 7.30
CA TYR A 70 2.90 12.90 7.07
C TYR A 70 3.83 13.95 7.70
N PRO A 71 3.60 15.28 7.56
CA PRO A 71 4.51 16.28 8.11
C PRO A 71 4.70 16.20 9.63
N ALA A 72 3.71 15.67 10.36
CA ALA A 72 3.78 15.47 11.81
C ALA A 72 4.24 14.06 12.21
N SER A 73 4.48 13.17 11.24
CA SER A 73 4.85 11.78 11.51
C SER A 73 6.33 11.63 11.85
N ALA A 74 6.65 10.58 12.60
CA ALA A 74 8.02 10.18 12.89
C ALA A 74 8.85 9.84 11.63
N LEU A 75 8.20 9.66 10.48
CA LEU A 75 8.81 9.32 9.19
C LEU A 75 9.21 10.57 8.38
N ALA A 76 8.64 11.73 8.69
CA ALA A 76 9.05 13.01 8.09
C ALA A 76 10.32 13.59 8.75
N ARG A 77 10.97 12.86 9.66
CA ARG A 77 12.29 13.20 10.19
C ARG A 77 13.28 13.35 9.02
N ASP A 78 14.23 14.27 9.16
CA ASP A 78 15.22 14.67 8.15
C ASP A 78 14.68 15.43 6.92
N ASN A 79 13.48 16.04 7.01
CA ASN A 79 12.86 16.82 5.93
C ASN A 79 12.69 16.04 4.62
N ALA A 80 12.55 14.71 4.70
CA ALA A 80 12.37 13.88 3.52
C ALA A 80 11.03 14.22 2.82
N PRO A 81 11.03 14.56 1.52
CA PRO A 81 9.79 14.78 0.79
C PRO A 81 9.01 13.47 0.68
N LEU A 82 7.68 13.56 0.69
CA LEU A 82 6.80 12.41 0.47
C LEU A 82 6.32 12.40 -0.98
N LEU A 83 6.43 11.26 -1.65
CA LEU A 83 5.74 10.99 -2.91
C LEU A 83 4.64 9.95 -2.69
N ILE A 84 3.39 10.31 -3.01
CA ILE A 84 2.26 9.37 -2.99
C ILE A 84 1.85 9.04 -4.43
N TYR A 85 1.98 7.78 -4.82
CA TYR A 85 1.32 7.26 -6.02
C TYR A 85 -0.10 6.84 -5.70
N LEU A 86 -1.03 7.54 -6.36
CA LEU A 86 -2.41 7.11 -6.48
C LEU A 86 -2.53 6.15 -7.67
N THR A 87 -3.16 4.98 -7.47
CA THR A 87 -3.34 4.03 -8.57
C THR A 87 -4.79 3.65 -8.83
N ALA A 88 -5.10 3.41 -10.10
CA ALA A 88 -6.41 2.98 -10.55
C ALA A 88 -6.28 2.27 -11.91
N ARG A 89 -7.16 1.28 -12.16
CA ARG A 89 -7.25 0.62 -13.48
C ARG A 89 -7.64 1.59 -14.61
N SER A 90 -8.43 2.61 -14.29
CA SER A 90 -8.92 3.59 -15.25
C SER A 90 -8.11 4.87 -15.11
N ALA A 91 -7.24 5.13 -16.09
CA ALA A 91 -6.43 6.35 -16.13
C ALA A 91 -7.27 7.63 -16.06
N PRO A 92 -8.39 7.79 -16.80
CA PRO A 92 -9.23 8.98 -16.67
C PRO A 92 -9.77 9.19 -15.25
N ARG A 93 -10.23 8.12 -14.58
CA ARG A 93 -10.73 8.21 -13.20
C ARG A 93 -9.62 8.50 -12.20
N GLY A 94 -8.43 7.95 -12.42
CA GLY A 94 -7.25 8.18 -11.60
C GLY A 94 -6.76 9.63 -11.69
N LEU A 95 -6.64 10.17 -12.90
CA LEU A 95 -6.27 11.57 -13.13
C LEU A 95 -7.32 12.53 -12.54
N ALA A 96 -8.61 12.28 -12.74
CA ALA A 96 -9.66 13.08 -12.11
C ALA A 96 -9.67 12.97 -10.56
N ALA A 97 -9.16 11.87 -10.01
CA ALA A 97 -8.97 11.75 -8.56
C ALA A 97 -7.77 12.56 -8.08
N LEU A 98 -6.66 12.54 -8.83
CA LEU A 98 -5.47 13.34 -8.57
C LEU A 98 -5.76 14.86 -8.65
N GLU A 99 -6.47 15.31 -9.69
CA GLU A 99 -6.89 16.72 -9.84
C GLU A 99 -7.75 17.19 -8.68
N ALA A 100 -8.70 16.36 -8.24
CA ALA A 100 -9.55 16.72 -7.10
C ALA A 100 -8.80 16.75 -5.77
N LEU A 101 -7.74 15.94 -5.60
CA LEU A 101 -6.86 16.04 -4.43
C LEU A 101 -6.06 17.34 -4.46
N HIS A 102 -5.56 17.71 -5.64
CA HIS A 102 -4.89 19.00 -5.83
C HIS A 102 -5.78 20.21 -5.56
N ALA A 103 -7.09 20.07 -5.77
CA ALA A 103 -8.08 21.09 -5.46
C ALA A 103 -8.74 20.92 -4.08
N ASP A 104 -8.29 19.98 -3.23
CA ASP A 104 -8.92 19.75 -1.93
C ASP A 104 -8.62 20.93 -0.98
N PRO A 105 -9.65 21.62 -0.45
CA PRO A 105 -9.45 22.81 0.38
C PRO A 105 -8.68 22.55 1.67
N SER A 106 -8.78 21.33 2.24
CA SER A 106 -8.05 20.99 3.45
C SER A 106 -6.55 20.85 3.18
N LEU A 107 -6.17 20.29 2.03
CA LEU A 107 -4.76 20.19 1.62
C LEU A 107 -4.16 21.57 1.30
N ALA A 108 -4.92 22.39 0.57
CA ALA A 108 -4.50 23.75 0.23
C ALA A 108 -4.33 24.63 1.48
N SER A 109 -5.31 24.60 2.41
CA SER A 109 -5.26 25.36 3.67
C SER A 109 -4.06 24.95 4.54
N ALA A 110 -3.76 23.64 4.59
CA ALA A 110 -2.63 23.13 5.35
C ALA A 110 -1.26 23.32 4.66
N LYS A 111 -1.24 23.73 3.37
CA LYS A 111 -0.03 23.92 2.55
C LYS A 111 0.92 22.71 2.56
N VAL A 112 0.36 21.49 2.62
CA VAL A 112 1.16 20.27 2.73
C VAL A 112 1.70 19.79 1.38
N LEU A 113 1.08 20.21 0.28
CA LEU A 113 1.49 19.78 -1.07
C LEU A 113 2.71 20.58 -1.56
N ALA A 114 3.57 19.96 -2.34
CA ALA A 114 4.77 20.57 -2.93
C ALA A 114 4.45 21.81 -3.78
N ARG A 115 3.31 21.79 -4.50
CA ARG A 115 2.80 22.95 -5.25
C ARG A 115 2.51 24.17 -4.36
N ASP A 116 2.24 23.94 -3.07
CA ASP A 116 1.87 24.94 -2.07
C ASP A 116 3.03 25.22 -1.10
N GLY A 117 4.23 24.68 -1.37
CA GLY A 117 5.44 24.84 -0.55
C GLY A 117 5.64 23.76 0.52
N GLY A 118 4.79 22.74 0.58
CA GLY A 118 4.90 21.62 1.53
C GLY A 118 5.74 20.44 1.03
N PRO A 119 5.92 19.38 1.84
CA PRO A 119 6.80 18.26 1.49
C PRO A 119 6.13 17.17 0.63
N VAL A 120 4.82 17.26 0.35
CA VAL A 120 4.08 16.14 -0.26
C VAL A 120 3.82 16.33 -1.75
N SER A 121 4.32 15.42 -2.56
CA SER A 121 4.00 15.30 -3.98
C SER A 121 3.00 14.18 -4.22
N LEU A 122 2.04 14.42 -5.10
CA LEU A 122 1.06 13.41 -5.53
C LEU A 122 1.29 13.09 -7.01
N ALA A 123 1.26 11.82 -7.35
CA ALA A 123 1.37 11.34 -8.72
C ALA A 123 0.35 10.24 -8.99
N PHE A 124 0.08 9.98 -10.27
CA PHE A 124 -0.79 8.91 -10.71
C PHE A 124 0.00 7.86 -11.51
N GLN A 125 -0.29 6.59 -11.27
CA GLN A 125 0.18 5.47 -12.09
C GLN A 125 -0.97 4.47 -12.30
N PRO A 126 -1.19 3.98 -13.54
CA PRO A 126 -2.21 2.98 -13.79
C PRO A 126 -1.84 1.66 -13.11
N LEU A 127 -2.84 1.01 -12.50
CA LEU A 127 -2.71 -0.33 -11.93
C LEU A 127 -4.07 -1.01 -11.89
N ASP A 128 -4.20 -2.13 -12.60
CA ASP A 128 -5.28 -3.08 -12.39
C ASP A 128 -4.76 -4.28 -11.59
N VAL A 129 -5.13 -4.35 -10.31
CA VAL A 129 -4.75 -5.48 -9.46
C VAL A 129 -5.36 -6.81 -9.90
N GLY A 130 -6.41 -6.80 -10.74
CA GLY A 130 -6.98 -8.01 -11.32
C GLY A 130 -6.22 -8.52 -12.54
N ASP A 131 -5.18 -7.82 -12.99
CA ASP A 131 -4.35 -8.16 -14.15
C ASP A 131 -2.89 -8.34 -13.72
N ALA A 132 -2.38 -9.57 -13.89
CA ALA A 132 -1.01 -9.94 -13.54
C ALA A 132 0.02 -9.10 -14.31
N ALA A 133 -0.19 -8.85 -15.61
CA ALA A 133 0.75 -8.08 -16.42
C ALA A 133 0.78 -6.61 -15.98
N SER A 134 -0.37 -6.06 -15.58
CA SER A 134 -0.44 -4.70 -15.01
C SER A 134 0.35 -4.60 -13.69
N ILE A 135 0.27 -5.61 -12.82
CA ILE A 135 1.03 -5.64 -11.56
C ILE A 135 2.53 -5.73 -11.83
N ASP A 136 2.95 -6.62 -12.73
CA ASP A 136 4.36 -6.86 -13.03
C ASP A 136 5.01 -5.62 -13.66
N ALA A 137 4.32 -4.99 -14.62
CA ALA A 137 4.76 -3.75 -15.24
C ALA A 137 4.89 -2.62 -14.20
N PHE A 138 3.91 -2.50 -13.30
CA PHE A 138 3.93 -1.50 -12.24
C PHE A 138 5.10 -1.72 -11.27
N ALA A 139 5.33 -2.96 -10.82
CA ALA A 139 6.46 -3.29 -9.94
C ALA A 139 7.81 -3.03 -10.61
N ALA A 140 7.95 -3.35 -11.90
CA ALA A 140 9.15 -3.06 -12.68
C ALA A 140 9.40 -1.55 -12.81
N GLN A 141 8.37 -0.76 -13.09
CA GLN A 141 8.47 0.71 -13.14
C GLN A 141 8.89 1.31 -11.80
N LEU A 142 8.33 0.83 -10.69
CA LEU A 142 8.73 1.28 -9.35
C LEU A 142 10.18 0.95 -9.03
N ARG A 143 10.62 -0.27 -9.38
CA ARG A 143 12.01 -0.68 -9.20
C ARG A 143 12.95 0.22 -10.01
N ALA A 144 12.64 0.48 -11.27
CA ALA A 144 13.45 1.32 -12.14
C ALA A 144 13.49 2.78 -11.69
N ALA A 145 12.36 3.32 -11.21
CA ALA A 145 12.25 4.74 -10.84
C ALA A 145 12.79 5.04 -9.44
N HIS A 146 12.63 4.12 -8.47
CA HIS A 146 12.84 4.41 -7.05
C HIS A 146 13.77 3.43 -6.33
N GLY A 147 13.88 2.19 -6.81
CA GLY A 147 14.67 1.12 -6.18
C GLY A 147 14.13 0.63 -4.82
N ARG A 148 13.16 1.32 -4.22
CA ARG A 148 12.49 0.97 -2.95
C ARG A 148 11.06 1.51 -2.92
N VAL A 149 10.26 1.01 -1.97
CA VAL A 149 8.92 1.51 -1.63
C VAL A 149 8.82 1.56 -0.11
N ASP A 150 8.49 2.70 0.48
CA ASP A 150 8.44 2.78 1.94
C ASP A 150 7.09 2.26 2.50
N VAL A 151 5.98 2.49 1.79
CA VAL A 151 4.66 1.95 2.18
C VAL A 151 3.85 1.49 0.97
N LEU A 152 3.32 0.28 1.04
CA LEU A 152 2.25 -0.20 0.17
C LEU A 152 0.92 -0.24 0.93
N VAL A 153 -0.11 0.44 0.42
CA VAL A 153 -1.49 0.34 0.91
C VAL A 153 -2.36 -0.35 -0.14
N ASN A 154 -2.55 -1.66 0.03
CA ASN A 154 -3.47 -2.49 -0.75
C ASN A 154 -4.90 -2.26 -0.27
N ASN A 155 -5.52 -1.23 -0.83
CA ASN A 155 -6.88 -0.80 -0.52
C ASN A 155 -7.92 -1.20 -1.59
N ALA A 156 -7.49 -1.67 -2.77
CA ALA A 156 -8.39 -2.05 -3.84
C ALA A 156 -9.26 -3.24 -3.41
N GLY A 157 -10.54 -3.17 -3.74
CA GLY A 157 -11.48 -4.25 -3.45
C GLY A 157 -12.83 -4.02 -4.09
N VAL A 158 -13.57 -5.11 -4.23
CA VAL A 158 -14.94 -5.20 -4.76
C VAL A 158 -15.82 -5.99 -3.81
N ALA A 159 -17.11 -5.69 -3.80
CA ALA A 159 -18.14 -6.53 -3.19
C ALA A 159 -19.23 -6.71 -4.25
N MET A 160 -19.27 -7.89 -4.86
CA MET A 160 -20.24 -8.22 -5.90
C MET A 160 -21.56 -8.64 -5.27
N ASP A 161 -22.68 -8.34 -5.93
CA ASP A 161 -24.02 -8.72 -5.47
C ASP A 161 -24.28 -10.21 -5.76
N GLY A 162 -24.98 -10.88 -4.85
CA GLY A 162 -25.34 -12.30 -4.97
C GLY A 162 -24.26 -13.28 -4.50
N PHE A 163 -24.43 -14.55 -4.85
CA PHE A 163 -23.48 -15.63 -4.58
C PHE A 163 -23.52 -16.65 -5.72
N GLY A 164 -22.38 -17.26 -6.04
CA GLY A 164 -22.21 -18.22 -7.14
C GLY A 164 -20.80 -18.14 -7.74
N ALA A 165 -20.47 -19.06 -8.63
CA ALA A 165 -19.10 -19.23 -9.15
C ALA A 165 -18.52 -17.95 -9.77
N ALA A 166 -19.28 -17.26 -10.62
CA ALA A 166 -18.85 -16.00 -11.23
C ALA A 166 -18.61 -14.88 -10.20
N VAL A 167 -19.43 -14.82 -9.15
CA VAL A 167 -19.31 -13.86 -8.05
C VAL A 167 -18.08 -14.18 -7.19
N ALA A 168 -17.87 -15.45 -6.86
CA ALA A 168 -16.71 -15.93 -6.12
C ALA A 168 -15.42 -15.60 -6.87
N ARG A 169 -15.30 -16.06 -8.12
CA ARG A 169 -14.15 -15.84 -8.99
C ARG A 169 -13.85 -14.36 -9.21
N GLY A 170 -14.89 -13.57 -9.52
CA GLY A 170 -14.74 -12.13 -9.72
C GLY A 170 -14.31 -11.38 -8.45
N THR A 171 -14.80 -11.80 -7.29
CA THR A 171 -14.45 -11.19 -6.00
C THR A 171 -13.04 -11.56 -5.58
N LEU A 172 -12.68 -12.85 -5.63
CA LEU A 172 -11.35 -13.33 -5.24
C LEU A 172 -10.26 -12.82 -6.18
N ARG A 173 -10.52 -12.70 -7.49
CA ARG A 173 -9.58 -12.12 -8.47
C ARG A 173 -9.03 -10.78 -8.00
N THR A 174 -9.88 -9.90 -7.48
CA THR A 174 -9.44 -8.57 -7.02
C THR A 174 -9.04 -8.56 -5.54
N ASN A 175 -9.87 -9.12 -4.66
CA ASN A 175 -9.71 -8.95 -3.22
C ASN A 175 -8.63 -9.84 -2.61
N TYR A 176 -8.34 -10.98 -3.23
CA TYR A 176 -7.36 -11.94 -2.77
C TYR A 176 -6.20 -12.04 -3.75
N TRP A 177 -6.40 -12.70 -4.90
CA TRP A 177 -5.33 -13.00 -5.87
C TRP A 177 -4.57 -11.76 -6.31
N GLY A 178 -5.30 -10.70 -6.69
CA GLY A 178 -4.72 -9.43 -7.09
C GLY A 178 -3.97 -8.70 -5.98
N ALA A 179 -4.57 -8.62 -4.78
CA ALA A 179 -3.96 -7.97 -3.63
C ALA A 179 -2.70 -8.70 -3.14
N VAL A 180 -2.74 -10.04 -3.09
CA VAL A 180 -1.60 -10.89 -2.71
C VAL A 180 -0.49 -10.78 -3.75
N ARG A 181 -0.79 -10.89 -5.04
CA ARG A 181 0.23 -10.70 -6.10
C ARG A 181 0.85 -9.32 -6.05
N ALA A 182 0.06 -8.26 -5.90
CA ALA A 182 0.57 -6.89 -5.78
C ALA A 182 1.46 -6.71 -4.54
N MET A 183 1.08 -7.31 -3.41
CA MET A 183 1.91 -7.35 -2.21
C MET A 183 3.25 -8.03 -2.49
N LEU A 184 3.24 -9.26 -2.99
CA LEU A 184 4.47 -10.03 -3.23
C LEU A 184 5.38 -9.39 -4.28
N ALA A 185 4.82 -8.81 -5.35
CA ALA A 185 5.60 -8.15 -6.40
C ALA A 185 6.33 -6.89 -5.89
N VAL A 186 5.74 -6.17 -4.93
CA VAL A 186 6.28 -4.93 -4.36
C VAL A 186 7.11 -5.19 -3.09
N LEU A 187 6.90 -6.34 -2.41
CA LEU A 187 7.55 -6.69 -1.15
C LEU A 187 9.09 -6.59 -1.18
N PRO A 188 9.81 -6.99 -2.25
CA PRO A 188 11.26 -6.78 -2.33
C PRO A 188 11.67 -5.30 -2.24
N LEU A 189 10.87 -4.39 -2.81
CA LEU A 189 11.11 -2.94 -2.74
C LEU A 189 10.79 -2.40 -1.33
N VAL A 190 9.81 -3.00 -0.64
CA VAL A 190 9.49 -2.68 0.75
C VAL A 190 10.59 -3.13 1.70
N ARG A 191 11.16 -4.32 1.49
CA ARG A 191 12.31 -4.81 2.26
C ARG A 191 13.54 -3.92 2.11
N ALA A 192 13.74 -3.33 0.93
CA ALA A 192 14.82 -2.38 0.67
C ALA A 192 14.67 -1.04 1.43
N ALA A 193 13.45 -0.63 1.80
CA ALA A 193 13.22 0.56 2.62
C ALA A 193 13.54 0.28 4.10
N ARG A 194 14.12 1.23 4.84
CA ARG A 194 14.50 1.03 6.27
C ARG A 194 13.30 0.81 7.18
N THR A 195 12.19 1.47 6.88
CA THR A 195 10.94 1.44 7.65
C THR A 195 9.78 0.94 6.79
N GLY A 196 10.06 0.01 5.89
CA GLY A 196 9.11 -0.55 4.93
C GLY A 196 7.84 -1.09 5.59
N ARG A 197 6.69 -0.77 5.01
CA ARG A 197 5.36 -1.17 5.50
C ARG A 197 4.45 -1.69 4.38
N VAL A 198 3.65 -2.70 4.69
CA VAL A 198 2.51 -3.16 3.89
C VAL A 198 1.25 -3.08 4.75
N VAL A 199 0.22 -2.44 4.20
CA VAL A 199 -1.10 -2.29 4.79
C VAL A 199 -2.14 -2.89 3.86
N ASN A 200 -2.63 -4.07 4.20
CA ASN A 200 -3.72 -4.73 3.48
C ASN A 200 -5.08 -4.32 4.08
N VAL A 201 -5.91 -3.61 3.33
CA VAL A 201 -7.26 -3.23 3.77
C VAL A 201 -8.21 -4.42 3.59
N ALA A 202 -8.31 -5.21 4.65
CA ALA A 202 -9.20 -6.36 4.75
C ALA A 202 -10.61 -5.94 5.25
N SER A 203 -11.22 -6.75 6.10
CA SER A 203 -12.53 -6.46 6.70
C SER A 203 -12.80 -7.37 7.90
N ALA A 204 -13.54 -6.87 8.89
CA ALA A 204 -14.08 -7.71 9.97
C ALA A 204 -15.01 -8.82 9.46
N ALA A 205 -15.53 -8.71 8.23
CA ALA A 205 -16.25 -9.81 7.58
C ALA A 205 -15.38 -11.04 7.30
N GLY A 206 -14.05 -10.90 7.32
CA GLY A 206 -13.09 -12.00 7.20
C GLY A 206 -12.82 -12.76 8.50
N ALA A 207 -13.53 -12.46 9.59
CA ALA A 207 -13.44 -13.21 10.84
C ALA A 207 -13.83 -14.68 10.64
N LEU A 208 -13.14 -15.58 11.34
CA LEU A 208 -13.25 -17.02 11.11
C LEU A 208 -14.49 -17.68 11.78
N GLY A 209 -15.26 -16.96 12.59
CA GLY A 209 -16.40 -17.53 13.33
C GLY A 209 -17.55 -18.12 12.49
N LYS A 210 -17.55 -17.90 11.16
CA LYS A 210 -18.56 -18.44 10.22
C LYS A 210 -18.11 -19.72 9.49
N TYR A 211 -16.90 -20.18 9.75
CA TYR A 211 -16.29 -21.33 9.09
C TYR A 211 -16.34 -22.53 10.04
N SER A 212 -16.33 -23.73 9.48
CA SER A 212 -16.20 -24.96 10.27
C SER A 212 -14.90 -24.97 11.08
N ASP A 213 -14.89 -25.66 12.21
CA ASP A 213 -13.75 -25.71 13.14
C ASP A 213 -12.45 -26.13 12.43
N GLY A 214 -12.49 -27.21 11.65
CA GLY A 214 -11.32 -27.68 10.89
C GLY A 214 -10.83 -26.68 9.84
N LEU A 215 -11.73 -25.92 9.22
CA LEU A 215 -11.33 -24.88 8.27
C LEU A 215 -10.75 -23.64 8.97
N ARG A 216 -11.23 -23.30 10.18
CA ARG A 216 -10.62 -22.24 11.00
C ARG A 216 -9.20 -22.59 11.39
N GLU A 217 -8.96 -23.84 11.78
CA GLU A 217 -7.63 -24.36 12.11
C GLU A 217 -6.71 -24.30 10.90
N ARG A 218 -7.16 -24.80 9.74
CA ARG A 218 -6.39 -24.71 8.48
C ARG A 218 -5.96 -23.28 8.11
N PHE A 219 -6.81 -22.28 8.34
CA PHE A 219 -6.44 -20.88 8.10
C PHE A 219 -5.33 -20.38 9.04
N ARG A 220 -5.32 -20.83 10.30
CA ARG A 220 -4.29 -20.48 11.28
C ARG A 220 -2.98 -21.20 10.96
N ASP A 221 -3.05 -22.51 10.72
CA ASP A 221 -1.92 -23.36 10.38
C ASP A 221 -1.25 -22.91 9.08
N ALA A 222 -2.04 -22.52 8.08
CA ALA A 222 -1.54 -21.99 6.81
C ALA A 222 -0.60 -20.80 6.99
N ALA A 223 -0.86 -19.94 7.98
CA ALA A 223 -0.01 -18.80 8.27
C ALA A 223 1.29 -19.19 9.00
N GLU A 224 1.22 -20.17 9.90
CA GLU A 224 2.37 -20.64 10.67
C GLU A 224 3.33 -21.49 9.83
N ALA A 225 2.79 -22.44 9.05
CA ALA A 225 3.57 -23.32 8.19
C ALA A 225 4.41 -22.57 7.14
N ALA A 226 3.93 -21.39 6.73
CA ALA A 226 4.54 -20.55 5.73
C ALA A 226 5.79 -19.76 6.20
N ALA A 227 6.01 -19.63 7.51
CA ALA A 227 7.06 -18.77 8.07
C ALA A 227 8.50 -19.18 7.66
N GLY A 228 8.68 -20.35 7.02
CA GLY A 228 9.97 -20.85 6.52
C GLY A 228 10.05 -21.15 5.01
N THR A 229 9.00 -20.92 4.22
CA THR A 229 8.92 -21.46 2.84
C THR A 229 9.39 -20.50 1.74
N GLY A 230 9.94 -19.34 2.08
CA GLY A 230 10.48 -18.40 1.09
C GLY A 230 9.40 -17.86 0.15
N GLU A 231 9.59 -18.00 -1.17
CA GLU A 231 8.67 -17.48 -2.20
C GLU A 231 7.27 -18.14 -2.16
N GLU A 232 7.12 -19.29 -1.50
CA GLU A 232 5.85 -20.02 -1.36
C GLU A 232 5.07 -19.69 -0.08
N VAL A 233 5.42 -18.57 0.59
CA VAL A 233 4.81 -18.14 1.86
C VAL A 233 3.28 -18.04 1.85
N VAL A 234 2.63 -17.87 0.69
CA VAL A 234 1.16 -17.83 0.63
C VAL A 234 0.52 -19.11 0.10
N ALA A 235 1.31 -20.10 -0.34
CA ALA A 235 0.80 -21.31 -0.99
C ALA A 235 -0.24 -22.08 -0.15
N PRO A 236 -0.08 -22.22 1.19
CA PRO A 236 -1.11 -22.86 2.01
C PRO A 236 -2.45 -22.09 2.03
N THR A 237 -2.39 -20.75 2.06
CA THR A 237 -3.60 -19.92 2.01
C THR A 237 -4.23 -19.95 0.61
N ASP A 238 -3.39 -19.94 -0.44
CA ASP A 238 -3.82 -20.06 -1.83
C ASP A 238 -4.59 -21.36 -2.08
N ALA A 239 -4.13 -22.48 -1.48
CA ALA A 239 -4.82 -23.77 -1.58
C ALA A 239 -6.25 -23.70 -0.99
N ILE A 240 -6.42 -23.05 0.16
CA ILE A 240 -7.75 -22.85 0.78
C ILE A 240 -8.64 -21.99 -0.14
N MET A 241 -8.07 -20.96 -0.78
CA MET A 241 -8.83 -20.08 -1.68
C MET A 241 -9.25 -20.78 -2.96
N ARG A 242 -8.39 -21.64 -3.53
CA ARG A 242 -8.74 -22.49 -4.68
C ARG A 242 -9.84 -23.49 -4.33
N GLU A 243 -9.74 -24.15 -3.18
CA GLU A 243 -10.77 -25.08 -2.71
C GLU A 243 -12.13 -24.40 -2.56
N PHE A 244 -12.16 -23.14 -2.10
CA PHE A 244 -13.39 -22.36 -2.06
C PHE A 244 -13.95 -22.11 -3.48
N GLU A 245 -13.14 -21.66 -4.44
CA GLU A 245 -13.61 -21.42 -5.81
C GLU A 245 -14.14 -22.70 -6.46
N GLU A 246 -13.40 -23.81 -6.31
CA GLU A 246 -13.78 -25.14 -6.78
C GLU A 246 -15.06 -25.64 -6.10
N GLY A 247 -15.19 -25.43 -4.78
CA GLY A 247 -16.37 -25.84 -4.04
C GLY A 247 -17.62 -25.05 -4.40
N VAL A 248 -17.49 -23.76 -4.71
CA VAL A 248 -18.62 -22.95 -5.20
C VAL A 248 -19.02 -23.36 -6.61
N GLU A 249 -18.06 -23.70 -7.47
CA GLU A 249 -18.32 -24.22 -8.82
C GLU A 249 -19.04 -25.58 -8.76
N ALA A 250 -18.62 -26.46 -7.85
CA ALA A 250 -19.23 -27.78 -7.64
C ALA A 250 -20.54 -27.73 -6.83
N GLY A 251 -20.84 -26.62 -6.16
CA GLY A 251 -21.99 -26.49 -5.26
C GLY A 251 -21.86 -27.26 -3.93
N ASP A 252 -20.64 -27.53 -3.48
CA ASP A 252 -20.34 -28.29 -2.25
C ASP A 252 -19.51 -27.51 -1.21
N HIS A 253 -19.29 -26.20 -1.40
CA HIS A 253 -18.48 -25.36 -0.51
C HIS A 253 -18.93 -25.38 0.96
N GLU A 254 -20.24 -25.47 1.22
CA GLU A 254 -20.76 -25.57 2.60
C GLU A 254 -20.38 -26.89 3.27
N LYS A 255 -20.34 -28.00 2.51
CA LYS A 255 -19.87 -29.31 2.99
C LYS A 255 -18.37 -29.28 3.29
N LYS A 256 -17.62 -28.44 2.58
CA LYS A 256 -16.20 -28.13 2.82
C LYS A 256 -16.01 -27.09 3.96
N GLY A 257 -17.10 -26.64 4.58
CA GLY A 257 -17.08 -25.77 5.76
C GLY A 257 -16.94 -24.28 5.47
N PHE A 258 -17.07 -23.85 4.21
CA PHE A 258 -17.07 -22.44 3.82
C PHE A 258 -18.47 -21.82 3.93
N PRO A 259 -18.57 -20.52 4.25
CA PRO A 259 -19.83 -19.79 4.15
C PRO A 259 -20.18 -19.46 2.69
N SER A 260 -21.47 -19.30 2.41
CA SER A 260 -22.00 -18.74 1.15
C SER A 260 -21.77 -17.22 1.03
N ALA A 261 -20.53 -16.75 1.19
CA ALA A 261 -20.18 -15.34 1.22
C ALA A 261 -18.78 -15.04 0.62
N ALA A 262 -18.70 -14.94 -0.70
CA ALA A 262 -17.45 -14.69 -1.44
C ALA A 262 -16.62 -13.50 -0.92
N TYR A 263 -17.28 -12.40 -0.55
CA TYR A 263 -16.59 -11.24 0.03
C TYR A 263 -15.91 -11.60 1.36
N ALA A 264 -16.62 -12.28 2.26
CA ALA A 264 -16.08 -12.71 3.56
C ALA A 264 -14.88 -13.65 3.37
N VAL A 265 -15.00 -14.64 2.48
CA VAL A 265 -13.91 -15.59 2.17
C VAL A 265 -12.70 -14.90 1.58
N SER A 266 -12.89 -13.97 0.64
CA SER A 266 -11.78 -13.19 0.08
C SER A 266 -11.03 -12.36 1.12
N LYS A 267 -11.74 -11.89 2.17
CA LYS A 267 -11.15 -11.08 3.24
C LYS A 267 -10.50 -11.95 4.31
N ALA A 268 -11.03 -13.14 4.61
CA ALA A 268 -10.35 -14.13 5.45
C ALA A 268 -9.03 -14.58 4.80
N GLY A 269 -9.06 -14.91 3.50
CA GLY A 269 -7.85 -15.21 2.73
C GLY A 269 -6.82 -14.09 2.79
N LEU A 270 -7.22 -12.84 2.57
CA LEU A 270 -6.29 -11.71 2.62
C LEU A 270 -5.67 -11.53 4.01
N ILE A 271 -6.43 -11.74 5.09
CA ILE A 271 -5.89 -11.69 6.46
C ILE A 271 -4.88 -12.83 6.67
N GLY A 272 -5.24 -14.07 6.31
CA GLY A 272 -4.36 -15.23 6.41
C GLY A 272 -3.04 -15.07 5.63
N ALA A 273 -3.11 -14.64 4.37
CA ALA A 273 -1.93 -14.37 3.56
C ALA A 273 -1.07 -13.22 4.12
N THR A 274 -1.69 -12.20 4.71
CA THR A 274 -0.95 -11.12 5.38
C THR A 274 -0.21 -11.64 6.62
N ARG A 275 -0.87 -12.49 7.42
CA ARG A 275 -0.27 -13.13 8.59
C ARG A 275 0.93 -13.98 8.20
N ALA A 276 0.78 -14.82 7.18
CA ALA A 276 1.85 -15.65 6.64
C ALA A 276 3.08 -14.82 6.23
N VAL A 277 2.89 -13.77 5.43
CA VAL A 277 3.97 -12.89 4.98
C VAL A 277 4.59 -12.11 6.14
N GLY A 278 3.79 -11.66 7.12
CA GLY A 278 4.30 -11.01 8.32
C GLY A 278 5.20 -11.90 9.16
N LEU A 279 4.80 -13.17 9.37
CA LEU A 279 5.60 -14.16 10.11
C LEU A 279 6.89 -14.52 9.37
N TRP A 280 6.81 -14.71 8.05
CA TRP A 280 7.99 -14.90 7.20
C TRP A 280 8.94 -13.70 7.30
N GLU A 281 8.45 -12.48 7.12
CA GLU A 281 9.27 -11.26 7.17
C GLU A 281 9.93 -11.08 8.54
N LYS A 282 9.25 -11.47 9.62
CA LYS A 282 9.86 -11.54 10.96
C LYS A 282 11.02 -12.52 11.00
N SER A 283 10.83 -13.75 10.51
CA SER A 283 11.88 -14.77 10.46
C SER A 283 13.08 -14.32 9.62
N GLU A 284 12.84 -13.72 8.46
CA GLU A 284 13.90 -13.23 7.58
C GLU A 284 14.65 -12.05 8.19
N ALA A 285 13.95 -11.13 8.85
CA ALA A 285 14.58 -10.00 9.52
C ALA A 285 15.50 -10.45 10.67
N GLU A 286 15.08 -11.48 11.43
CA GLU A 286 15.90 -12.11 12.47
C GLU A 286 17.17 -12.75 11.90
N LYS A 287 17.06 -13.53 10.82
CA LYS A 287 18.22 -14.15 10.14
C LYS A 287 19.20 -13.11 9.58
N GLU A 288 18.67 -12.00 9.06
CA GLU A 288 19.45 -10.93 8.43
C GLU A 288 19.99 -9.91 9.45
N GLY A 289 19.62 -10.02 10.75
CA GLY A 289 20.04 -9.08 11.79
C GLY A 289 19.56 -7.66 11.56
N ARG A 290 18.39 -7.49 10.93
CA ARG A 290 17.81 -6.17 10.60
C ARG A 290 16.45 -5.97 11.29
N PRO A 291 15.97 -4.72 11.41
CA PRO A 291 14.60 -4.47 11.86
C PRO A 291 13.56 -5.15 10.95
N VAL A 292 12.46 -5.61 11.53
CA VAL A 292 11.33 -6.19 10.78
C VAL A 292 10.62 -5.13 9.94
N ARG A 293 10.17 -5.47 8.73
CA ARG A 293 9.24 -4.64 7.96
C ARG A 293 7.81 -4.96 8.34
N ALA A 294 7.01 -3.92 8.59
CA ALA A 294 5.66 -4.15 9.08
C ALA A 294 4.76 -4.64 7.94
N VAL A 295 4.14 -5.80 8.09
CA VAL A 295 3.16 -6.33 7.13
C VAL A 295 1.90 -6.66 7.91
N ASN A 296 0.88 -5.82 7.81
CA ASN A 296 -0.34 -5.94 8.62
C ASN A 296 -1.60 -5.76 7.79
N SER A 297 -2.70 -6.32 8.29
CA SER A 297 -4.02 -6.16 7.68
C SER A 297 -4.92 -5.33 8.60
N CYS A 298 -5.94 -4.67 8.06
CA CYS A 298 -6.86 -3.88 8.86
C CYS A 298 -8.30 -3.83 8.36
N CYS A 299 -9.20 -3.51 9.27
CA CYS A 299 -10.58 -3.17 8.98
C CYS A 299 -10.78 -1.64 9.07
N PRO A 300 -11.31 -0.98 8.03
CA PRO A 300 -11.64 0.44 8.09
C PRO A 300 -12.98 0.70 8.84
N GLY A 301 -13.66 -0.35 9.30
CA GLY A 301 -15.04 -0.28 9.77
C GLY A 301 -16.06 -0.17 8.64
N TRP A 302 -17.32 0.12 8.98
CA TRP A 302 -18.40 0.19 8.00
C TRP A 302 -18.52 1.61 7.41
N VAL A 303 -17.73 1.87 6.37
CA VAL A 303 -17.53 3.21 5.79
C VAL A 303 -18.56 3.52 4.71
N ASN A 304 -19.15 4.72 4.78
CA ASN A 304 -20.08 5.24 3.79
C ASN A 304 -19.39 5.46 2.42
N THR A 305 -19.53 4.47 1.54
CA THR A 305 -18.95 4.46 0.19
C THR A 305 -19.94 3.88 -0.83
N ASP A 306 -19.56 3.92 -2.10
CA ASP A 306 -20.28 3.22 -3.18
C ASP A 306 -20.45 1.72 -2.90
N MET A 307 -19.44 1.09 -2.29
CA MET A 307 -19.43 -0.34 -1.94
C MET A 307 -20.51 -0.66 -0.90
N THR A 308 -20.70 0.21 0.09
CA THR A 308 -21.77 0.07 1.10
C THR A 308 -23.10 0.68 0.65
N LYS A 309 -23.20 1.11 -0.62
CA LYS A 309 -24.40 1.74 -1.20
C LYS A 309 -24.90 2.92 -0.34
N GLY A 310 -23.99 3.71 0.22
CA GLY A 310 -24.34 4.87 1.05
C GLY A 310 -24.72 4.57 2.50
N LYS A 311 -24.78 3.30 2.91
CA LYS A 311 -25.34 2.88 4.22
C LYS A 311 -24.32 2.83 5.38
N GLY A 312 -23.04 3.01 5.11
CA GLY A 312 -22.01 2.92 6.16
C GLY A 312 -22.19 3.96 7.26
N THR A 313 -21.92 3.57 8.51
CA THR A 313 -22.02 4.44 9.69
C THR A 313 -20.82 5.35 9.87
N ARG A 314 -19.66 5.01 9.29
CA ARG A 314 -18.46 5.82 9.35
C ARG A 314 -18.33 6.72 8.13
N SER A 315 -17.83 7.93 8.36
CA SER A 315 -17.26 8.75 7.29
C SER A 315 -16.00 8.09 6.70
N VAL A 316 -15.63 8.51 5.50
CA VAL A 316 -14.38 8.04 4.87
C VAL A 316 -13.14 8.49 5.65
N ASP A 317 -13.23 9.62 6.36
CA ASP A 317 -12.14 10.12 7.20
C ASP A 317 -11.93 9.24 8.43
N GLU A 318 -13.01 8.83 9.11
CA GLU A 318 -12.94 7.85 10.20
C GLU A 318 -12.44 6.49 9.70
N GLY A 319 -12.90 6.05 8.53
CA GLY A 319 -12.44 4.81 7.91
C GLY A 319 -10.99 4.81 7.43
N ALA A 320 -10.36 5.98 7.33
CA ALA A 320 -8.97 6.12 6.94
C ALA A 320 -8.01 6.02 8.14
N LYS A 321 -8.49 6.23 9.37
CA LYS A 321 -7.64 6.31 10.58
C LYS A 321 -6.71 5.11 10.74
N THR A 322 -7.25 3.89 10.82
CA THR A 322 -6.43 2.69 11.01
C THR A 322 -5.45 2.43 9.85
N PRO A 323 -5.85 2.49 8.56
CA PRO A 323 -4.87 2.40 7.47
C PRO A 323 -3.75 3.45 7.51
N VAL A 324 -4.08 4.70 7.88
CA VAL A 324 -3.09 5.80 8.00
C VAL A 324 -2.15 5.55 9.18
N PHE A 325 -2.68 5.10 10.32
CA PHE A 325 -1.89 4.71 11.48
C PHE A 325 -0.91 3.59 11.14
N LEU A 326 -1.35 2.54 10.43
CA LEU A 326 -0.44 1.47 9.99
C LEU A 326 0.63 1.96 9.00
N ALA A 327 0.30 2.93 8.16
CA ALA A 327 1.22 3.50 7.20
C ALA A 327 2.28 4.43 7.85
N LEU A 328 1.92 5.20 8.88
CA LEU A 328 2.77 6.29 9.39
C LEU A 328 3.12 6.21 10.88
N GLY A 329 2.32 5.52 11.68
CA GLY A 329 2.44 5.44 13.14
C GLY A 329 3.54 4.50 13.60
N ASP A 330 3.82 4.52 14.90
CA ASP A 330 4.65 3.47 15.50
C ASP A 330 3.83 2.19 15.66
N LEU A 331 4.42 1.07 15.29
CA LEU A 331 3.78 -0.24 15.33
C LEU A 331 4.46 -1.19 16.31
N ASP A 332 5.49 -0.74 17.04
CA ASP A 332 6.19 -1.53 18.05
C ASP A 332 6.69 -2.89 17.52
N GLY A 333 7.07 -2.94 16.23
CA GLY A 333 7.51 -4.16 15.55
C GLY A 333 6.42 -5.20 15.29
N VAL A 334 5.14 -4.87 15.52
CA VAL A 334 4.01 -5.79 15.29
C VAL A 334 3.83 -6.06 13.80
N VAL A 335 3.76 -7.34 13.44
CA VAL A 335 3.61 -7.84 12.07
C VAL A 335 2.67 -9.04 12.03
N GLY A 336 2.01 -9.24 10.89
CA GLY A 336 1.10 -10.34 10.64
C GLY A 336 -0.25 -10.21 11.35
N GLU A 337 -0.51 -9.09 12.01
CA GLU A 337 -1.71 -8.91 12.82
C GLU A 337 -2.86 -8.26 12.05
N PHE A 338 -4.07 -8.44 12.59
CA PHE A 338 -5.29 -7.80 12.10
C PHE A 338 -5.66 -6.62 13.00
N TRP A 339 -5.84 -5.45 12.40
CA TRP A 339 -6.04 -4.21 13.13
C TRP A 339 -7.43 -3.62 12.89
N ARG A 340 -8.01 -3.02 13.92
CA ARG A 340 -9.24 -2.23 13.83
C ARG A 340 -9.20 -1.15 14.89
N ASP A 341 -9.60 0.05 14.50
CA ASP A 341 -9.67 1.20 15.42
C ASP A 341 -8.30 1.44 16.11
N GLU A 342 -7.24 1.30 15.31
CA GLU A 342 -5.83 1.53 15.68
C GLU A 342 -5.33 0.55 16.76
N LYS A 343 -6.02 -0.58 16.93
CA LYS A 343 -5.67 -1.65 17.86
C LYS A 343 -5.60 -2.98 17.15
N VAL A 344 -4.73 -3.87 17.63
CA VAL A 344 -4.73 -5.28 17.26
C VAL A 344 -6.04 -5.89 17.75
N VAL A 345 -6.67 -6.70 16.91
CA VAL A 345 -7.87 -7.48 17.23
C VAL A 345 -7.63 -8.94 16.85
N GLU A 346 -8.16 -9.84 17.67
CA GLU A 346 -8.09 -11.28 17.39
C GLU A 346 -8.83 -11.62 16.08
N TRP A 347 -8.24 -12.53 15.29
CA TRP A 347 -8.76 -12.98 14.00
C TRP A 347 -9.30 -14.43 14.05
#